data_AF-G6ED79-F1
#
_entry.id   AF-G6ED79-F1
#
_cell.length_a   1.000
_cell.length_b   1.000
_cell.length_c   1.000
_cell.angle_alpha   90.00
_cell.angle_beta   90.00
_cell.angle_gamma   90.00
#
_symmetry.space_group_name_H-M   'P 1'
#
loop_
_entity.id
_entity.type
_entity.pdbx_description
1 polymer ?
#
loop_
_entity_poly.entity_id
_entity_poly.type
_entity_poly.pdbx_seq_one_letter_code
_entity_poly.pdbx_strand_id
1 'polypeptide(L)'
;MKALVGRPLSSDVTQLPQAINARMQCTHQFDLACFLVTAAARGDATRTYHAQIADQPEDAKRARLYRDGECILDWTVAGSTILSPPELADCNLGKGFTAWAASLQDPQTAEAALVLRRAVFLSAGRAMTEWIEQKIHASAAGGCWVQQPERNEAAVRQHGTTCDFSGRSVELTSDDESWLYEVPAHSAS
;
A
#
# COMPACT_ATOMS: atom_id res chain seq x y z
N MET A 1 -1.17 -11.27 11.66
CA MET A 1 -1.10 -10.14 12.62
C MET A 1 -0.65 -10.50 14.04
N LYS A 2 -0.83 -11.72 14.59
CA LYS A 2 -0.34 -12.08 15.95
C LYS A 2 1.15 -11.74 16.20
N ALA A 3 1.99 -11.80 15.17
CA ALA A 3 3.42 -11.48 15.26
C ALA A 3 3.74 -10.02 15.65
N LEU A 4 2.74 -9.12 15.57
CA LEU A 4 2.86 -7.71 15.98
C LEU A 4 2.60 -7.51 17.49
N VAL A 5 1.92 -8.45 18.16
CA VAL A 5 1.57 -8.31 19.58
C VAL A 5 2.84 -8.28 20.43
N GLY A 6 2.93 -7.29 21.31
CA GLY A 6 4.07 -7.09 22.20
C GLY A 6 5.32 -6.50 21.54
N ARG A 7 5.25 -6.12 20.25
CA ARG A 7 6.33 -5.37 19.60
C ARG A 7 6.33 -3.91 20.07
N PRO A 8 7.51 -3.28 20.21
CA PRO A 8 7.58 -1.86 20.52
C PRO A 8 7.01 -1.03 19.37
N LEU A 9 6.47 0.13 19.71
CA LEU A 9 6.15 1.16 18.72
C LEU A 9 7.46 1.71 18.14
N SER A 10 7.46 2.04 16.85
CA SER A 10 8.62 2.61 16.17
C SER A 10 8.19 3.68 15.18
N SER A 11 8.83 4.84 15.22
CA SER A 11 8.63 5.93 14.26
C SER A 11 9.27 5.67 12.89
N ASP A 12 10.01 4.57 12.75
CA ASP A 12 10.57 4.10 11.49
C ASP A 12 9.72 2.91 10.97
N VAL A 13 8.98 3.19 9.90
CA VAL A 13 8.07 2.24 9.24
C VAL A 13 8.77 0.98 8.73
N THR A 14 10.09 1.02 8.53
CA THR A 14 10.85 -0.09 7.96
C THR A 14 11.30 -1.12 9.01
N GLN A 15 11.23 -0.79 10.30
CA GLN A 15 11.69 -1.70 11.36
C GLN A 15 10.82 -2.96 11.53
N LEU A 16 9.50 -2.81 11.53
CA LEU A 16 8.61 -3.96 11.68
C LEU A 16 8.74 -4.96 10.51
N PRO A 17 8.78 -4.52 9.24
CA PRO A 17 9.06 -5.39 8.10
C PRO A 17 10.42 -6.12 8.15
N GLN A 18 11.41 -5.57 8.85
CA GLN A 18 12.71 -6.24 9.05
C GLN A 18 12.63 -7.31 10.15
N ALA A 19 11.84 -7.07 11.20
CA ALA A 19 11.70 -7.98 12.34
C ALA A 19 10.68 -9.12 12.12
N ILE A 20 9.79 -8.98 11.15
CA ILE A 20 8.70 -9.92 10.88
C ILE A 20 8.79 -10.37 9.42
N ASN A 21 8.68 -11.67 9.18
CA ASN A 21 8.60 -12.19 7.83
C ASN A 21 7.28 -11.75 7.16
N ALA A 22 7.35 -10.68 6.36
CA ALA A 22 6.22 -10.09 5.67
C ALA A 22 5.51 -11.07 4.71
N ARG A 23 6.21 -12.09 4.19
CA ARG A 23 5.60 -13.13 3.32
C ARG A 23 4.61 -14.01 4.09
N MET A 24 4.76 -14.12 5.40
CA MET A 24 3.82 -14.82 6.29
C MET A 24 2.67 -13.91 6.76
N GLN A 25 2.49 -12.75 6.14
CA GLN A 25 1.37 -11.86 6.40
C GLN A 25 0.67 -11.52 5.07
N CYS A 26 -0.60 -11.12 5.12
CA CYS A 26 -1.23 -10.48 3.98
C CYS A 26 -0.56 -9.12 3.77
N THR A 27 0.17 -8.93 2.67
CA THR A 27 1.08 -7.79 2.48
C THR A 27 0.38 -6.45 2.66
N HIS A 28 -0.85 -6.30 2.14
CA HIS A 28 -1.63 -5.07 2.27
C HIS A 28 -1.97 -4.72 3.72
N GLN A 29 -2.43 -5.71 4.50
CA GLN A 29 -2.77 -5.50 5.91
C GLN A 29 -1.52 -5.28 6.76
N PHE A 30 -0.42 -5.94 6.42
CA PHE A 30 0.84 -5.78 7.14
C PHE A 30 1.45 -4.39 6.92
N ASP A 31 1.47 -3.90 5.69
CA ASP A 31 1.92 -2.53 5.40
C ASP A 31 1.06 -1.50 6.16
N LEU A 32 -0.27 -1.65 6.13
CA LEU A 32 -1.17 -0.77 6.89
C LEU A 32 -0.89 -0.80 8.39
N ALA A 33 -0.68 -1.99 8.97
CA ALA A 33 -0.34 -2.12 10.38
C ALA A 33 1.01 -1.45 10.72
N CYS A 34 2.00 -1.50 9.82
CA CYS A 34 3.27 -0.79 10.01
C CYS A 34 3.04 0.72 10.02
N PHE A 35 2.25 1.26 9.08
CA PHE A 35 1.91 2.69 9.07
C PHE A 35 1.18 3.13 10.35
N LEU A 36 0.23 2.33 10.83
CA LEU A 36 -0.50 2.63 12.06
C LEU A 36 0.40 2.61 13.30
N VAL A 37 1.29 1.62 13.42
CA VAL A 37 2.27 1.57 14.52
C VAL A 37 3.17 2.80 14.47
N THR A 38 3.61 3.20 13.29
CA THR A 38 4.47 4.35 13.11
C THR A 38 3.77 5.68 13.40
N ALA A 39 2.52 5.85 12.97
CA ALA A 39 1.69 6.99 13.33
C ALA A 39 1.49 7.08 14.86
N ALA A 40 1.15 5.94 15.50
CA ALA A 40 0.99 5.87 16.96
C ALA A 40 2.29 6.19 17.71
N ALA A 41 3.45 5.72 17.22
CA ALA A 41 4.75 6.02 17.80
C ALA A 41 5.09 7.52 17.76
N ARG A 42 4.66 8.22 16.71
CA ARG A 42 4.83 9.68 16.56
C ARG A 42 3.82 10.49 17.37
N GLY A 43 2.74 9.87 17.85
CA GLY A 43 1.62 10.57 18.47
C GLY A 43 0.75 11.30 17.46
N ASP A 44 0.76 10.88 16.19
CA ASP A 44 -0.08 11.46 15.14
C ASP A 44 -1.55 11.17 15.49
N ALA A 45 -2.34 12.21 15.79
CA ALA A 45 -3.78 12.05 16.01
C ALA A 45 -4.50 11.63 14.72
N THR A 46 -4.04 12.17 13.59
CA THR A 46 -4.55 11.87 12.24
C THR A 46 -3.41 11.96 11.24
N ARG A 47 -3.43 11.09 10.23
CA ARG A 47 -2.53 11.14 9.07
C ARG A 47 -3.29 10.66 7.84
N THR A 48 -3.36 11.50 6.80
CA THR A 48 -4.05 11.15 5.55
C THR A 48 -3.07 11.07 4.40
N TYR A 49 -3.14 9.97 3.65
CA TYR A 49 -2.44 9.81 2.39
C TYR A 49 -3.45 9.62 1.26
N HIS A 50 -3.40 10.49 0.27
CA HIS A 50 -4.16 10.35 -0.97
C HIS A 50 -3.17 10.09 -2.11
N ALA A 51 -3.20 8.88 -2.65
CA ALA A 51 -2.39 8.51 -3.81
C ALA A 51 -3.23 8.58 -5.08
N GLN A 52 -2.74 9.31 -6.08
CA GLN A 52 -3.33 9.37 -7.41
C GLN A 52 -2.40 8.73 -8.42
N ILE A 53 -2.87 7.68 -9.10
CA ILE A 53 -2.15 7.02 -10.18
C ILE A 53 -2.93 7.25 -11.48
N ALA A 54 -2.34 8.02 -12.40
CA ALA A 54 -2.92 8.32 -13.69
C ALA A 54 -2.12 7.63 -14.80
N ASP A 55 -2.81 6.97 -15.72
CA ASP A 55 -2.20 6.44 -16.92
C ASP A 55 -1.66 7.59 -17.80
N GLN A 56 -0.54 7.35 -18.47
CA GLN A 56 0.12 8.28 -19.40
C GLN A 56 0.31 7.57 -20.75
N PRO A 57 0.64 8.31 -21.83
CA PRO A 57 1.11 7.69 -23.06
C PRO A 57 2.33 6.78 -22.84
N GLU A 58 2.59 5.88 -23.79
CA GLU A 58 3.76 4.97 -23.79
C GLU A 58 3.82 4.02 -22.58
N ASP A 59 2.66 3.57 -22.09
CA ASP A 59 2.52 2.63 -20.95
C ASP A 59 3.18 3.10 -19.64
N ALA A 60 3.44 4.40 -19.52
CA ALA A 60 3.88 5.02 -18.28
C ALA A 60 2.69 5.39 -17.39
N LYS A 61 2.97 5.61 -16.10
CA LYS A 61 2.00 6.10 -15.11
C LYS A 61 2.58 7.27 -14.35
N ARG A 62 1.78 8.31 -14.14
CA ARG A 62 2.11 9.39 -13.21
C ARG A 62 1.49 9.08 -11.86
N ALA A 63 2.33 8.96 -10.84
CA ALA A 63 1.98 8.60 -9.49
C ALA A 63 2.26 9.78 -8.55
N ARG A 64 1.21 10.38 -7.99
CA ARG A 64 1.32 11.49 -7.03
C ARG A 64 0.86 11.04 -5.66
N LEU A 65 1.55 11.49 -4.62
CA LEU A 65 1.15 11.29 -3.23
C LEU A 65 0.93 12.63 -2.56
N TYR A 66 -0.27 12.79 -2.00
CA TYR A 66 -0.63 13.90 -1.14
C TYR A 66 -0.63 13.40 0.31
N ARG A 67 0.05 14.10 1.20
CA ARG A 67 0.03 13.88 2.65
C ARG A 67 -0.65 15.07 3.30
N ASP A 68 -1.74 14.81 4.01
CA ASP A 68 -2.51 15.84 4.70
C ASP A 68 -2.91 17.02 3.77
N GLY A 69 -3.21 16.69 2.51
CA GLY A 69 -3.58 17.64 1.45
C GLY A 69 -2.42 18.23 0.63
N GLU A 70 -1.17 18.09 1.09
CA GLU A 70 0.01 18.61 0.39
C GLU A 70 0.64 17.55 -0.52
N CYS A 71 0.91 17.88 -1.78
CA CYS A 71 1.61 16.98 -2.71
C CYS A 71 3.09 16.88 -2.33
N ILE A 72 3.52 15.73 -1.83
CA ILE A 72 4.89 15.51 -1.34
C ILE A 72 5.74 14.63 -2.27
N LEU A 73 5.12 13.83 -3.16
CA LEU A 73 5.81 13.01 -4.14
C LEU A 73 5.08 13.06 -5.49
N ASP A 74 5.84 13.07 -6.58
CA ASP A 74 5.35 13.01 -7.96
C ASP A 74 6.36 12.20 -8.80
N TRP A 75 5.97 10.99 -9.17
CA TRP A 75 6.80 10.06 -9.92
C TRP A 75 6.19 9.77 -11.28
N THR A 76 7.04 9.58 -12.30
CA THR A 76 6.67 8.85 -13.50
C THR A 76 7.25 7.44 -13.42
N VAL A 77 6.43 6.42 -13.66
CA VAL A 77 6.81 5.01 -13.51
C VAL A 77 6.42 4.25 -14.78
N ALA A 78 7.34 3.45 -15.31
CA ALA A 78 7.06 2.46 -16.36
C ALA A 78 7.18 1.05 -15.78
N GLY A 79 6.08 0.30 -15.77
CA GLY A 79 6.00 -1.00 -15.11
C GLY A 79 6.31 -0.92 -13.60
N SER A 80 7.53 -1.29 -13.21
CA SER A 80 8.03 -1.19 -11.82
C SER A 80 9.28 -0.31 -11.69
N THR A 81 9.64 0.45 -12.71
CA THR A 81 10.85 1.28 -12.74
C THR A 81 10.46 2.75 -12.74
N ILE A 82 11.07 3.53 -11.85
CA ILE A 82 10.89 4.99 -11.81
C ILE A 82 11.68 5.63 -12.97
N LEU A 83 11.02 6.48 -13.74
CA LEU A 83 11.60 7.28 -14.82
C LEU A 83 11.91 8.70 -14.36
N SER A 84 11.06 9.25 -13.49
CA SER A 84 11.26 10.56 -12.87
C SER A 84 10.76 10.55 -11.43
N PRO A 85 11.34 11.35 -10.53
CA PRO A 85 12.36 12.37 -10.79
C PRO A 85 13.76 11.79 -11.06
N PRO A 86 14.69 12.54 -11.69
CA PRO A 86 15.99 12.02 -12.14
C PRO A 86 16.84 11.37 -11.04
N GLU A 87 16.75 11.85 -9.81
CA GLU A 87 17.45 11.30 -8.65
C GLU A 87 16.98 9.89 -8.26
N LEU A 88 15.81 9.47 -8.75
CA LEU A 88 15.25 8.13 -8.58
C LEU A 88 15.18 7.35 -9.89
N ALA A 89 15.74 7.86 -10.98
CA ALA A 89 15.74 7.17 -12.27
C ALA A 89 16.33 5.75 -12.12
N ASP A 90 15.72 4.79 -12.81
CA ASP A 90 16.06 3.37 -12.80
C ASP A 90 15.84 2.63 -11.47
N CYS A 91 15.34 3.32 -10.43
CA CYS A 91 14.97 2.66 -9.19
C CYS A 91 13.79 1.70 -9.42
N ASN A 92 13.99 0.43 -9.10
CA ASN A 92 12.96 -0.60 -9.23
C ASN A 92 12.14 -0.73 -7.95
N LEU A 93 10.84 -0.48 -8.04
CA LEU A 93 9.89 -0.57 -6.92
C LEU A 93 9.81 -1.99 -6.32
N GLY A 94 9.98 -3.03 -7.15
CA GLY A 94 9.83 -4.43 -6.75
C GLY A 94 11.09 -5.06 -6.17
N LYS A 95 12.27 -4.44 -6.34
CA LYS A 95 13.57 -5.02 -6.00
C LYS A 95 14.44 -3.99 -5.30
N GLY A 96 14.79 -4.24 -4.03
CA GLY A 96 15.67 -3.37 -3.26
C GLY A 96 15.03 -2.07 -2.74
N PHE A 97 13.86 -1.68 -3.24
CA PHE A 97 13.21 -0.42 -2.87
C PHE A 97 12.97 -0.24 -1.36
N THR A 98 12.56 -1.29 -0.64
CA THR A 98 12.38 -1.20 0.81
C THR A 98 13.70 -0.91 1.55
N ALA A 99 14.81 -1.49 1.08
CA ALA A 99 16.13 -1.23 1.65
C ALA A 99 16.60 0.20 1.32
N TRP A 100 16.33 0.68 0.11
CA TRP A 100 16.55 2.07 -0.26
C TRP A 100 15.74 3.02 0.63
N ALA A 101 14.44 2.77 0.84
CA ALA A 101 13.62 3.59 1.72
C ALA A 101 14.15 3.61 3.16
N ALA A 102 14.61 2.46 3.67
CA ALA A 102 15.23 2.35 4.99
C ALA A 102 16.57 3.10 5.12
N SER A 103 17.20 3.46 3.99
CA SER A 103 18.46 4.23 3.97
C SER A 103 18.24 5.75 3.98
N LEU A 104 17.00 6.21 3.79
CA LEU A 104 16.68 7.63 3.80
C LEU A 104 16.83 8.20 5.20
N GLN A 105 17.39 9.41 5.28
CA GLN A 105 17.61 10.10 6.56
C GLN A 105 16.30 10.58 7.20
N ASP A 106 15.29 10.89 6.39
CA ASP A 106 13.96 11.28 6.87
C ASP A 106 13.01 10.07 6.87
N PRO A 107 12.61 9.55 8.04
CA PRO A 107 11.68 8.44 8.16
C PRO A 107 10.30 8.74 7.55
N GLN A 108 9.87 10.00 7.53
CA GLN A 108 8.57 10.35 6.97
C GLN A 108 8.59 10.31 5.43
N THR A 109 9.69 10.68 4.80
CA THR A 109 9.91 10.48 3.36
C THR A 109 9.96 8.99 3.02
N ALA A 110 10.60 8.16 3.85
CA ALA A 110 10.61 6.71 3.67
C ALA A 110 9.20 6.10 3.73
N GLU A 111 8.40 6.53 4.71
CA GLU A 111 6.99 6.16 4.82
C GLU A 111 6.20 6.56 3.57
N ALA A 112 6.27 7.82 3.17
CA ALA A 112 5.59 8.33 1.99
C ALA A 112 5.97 7.54 0.71
N ALA A 113 7.25 7.26 0.51
CA ALA A 113 7.70 6.48 -0.64
C ALA A 113 7.16 5.05 -0.64
N LEU A 114 7.05 4.41 0.53
CA LEU A 114 6.48 3.07 0.66
C LEU A 114 4.97 3.07 0.43
N VAL A 115 4.25 4.11 0.87
CA VAL A 115 2.83 4.32 0.56
C VAL A 115 2.62 4.48 -0.95
N LEU A 116 3.36 5.37 -1.61
CA LEU A 116 3.20 5.61 -3.04
C LEU A 116 3.54 4.37 -3.86
N ARG A 117 4.62 3.67 -3.51
CA ARG A 117 4.96 2.37 -4.11
C ARG A 117 3.79 1.38 -4.02
N ARG A 118 3.16 1.28 -2.86
CA ARG A 118 2.03 0.36 -2.67
C ARG A 118 0.86 0.75 -3.59
N ALA A 119 0.54 2.04 -3.68
CA ALA A 119 -0.49 2.54 -4.58
C ALA A 119 -0.19 2.20 -6.06
N VAL A 120 1.07 2.33 -6.49
CA VAL A 120 1.49 1.94 -7.86
C VAL A 120 1.21 0.45 -8.10
N PHE A 121 1.60 -0.45 -7.20
CA PHE A 121 1.33 -1.88 -7.35
C PHE A 121 -0.16 -2.23 -7.33
N LEU A 122 -0.95 -1.58 -6.47
CA LEU A 122 -2.40 -1.77 -6.45
C LEU A 122 -3.04 -1.33 -7.77
N SER A 123 -2.59 -0.20 -8.34
CA SER A 123 -3.11 0.29 -9.63
C SER A 123 -2.86 -0.68 -10.79
N ALA A 124 -1.75 -1.43 -10.77
CA ALA A 124 -1.44 -2.41 -11.79
C ALA A 124 -2.45 -3.57 -11.81
N GLY A 125 -3.10 -3.85 -10.68
CA GLY A 125 -4.15 -4.87 -10.58
C GLY A 125 -5.36 -4.60 -11.47
N ARG A 126 -5.65 -3.33 -11.84
CA ARG A 126 -6.78 -2.99 -12.72
C ARG A 126 -6.71 -3.71 -14.07
N ALA A 127 -5.53 -3.77 -14.67
CA ALA A 127 -5.30 -4.45 -15.95
C ALA A 127 -5.39 -5.98 -15.85
N MET A 128 -5.41 -6.54 -14.64
CA MET A 128 -5.46 -7.98 -14.37
C MET A 128 -6.87 -8.48 -14.04
N THR A 129 -7.88 -7.61 -14.02
CA THR A 129 -9.23 -7.94 -13.54
C THR A 129 -9.82 -9.15 -14.26
N GLU A 130 -9.91 -9.14 -15.60
CA GLU A 130 -10.49 -10.26 -16.35
C GLU A 130 -9.75 -11.58 -16.11
N TRP A 131 -8.42 -11.52 -16.03
CA TRP A 131 -7.59 -12.69 -15.75
C TRP A 131 -7.80 -13.22 -14.33
N ILE A 132 -7.94 -12.34 -13.33
CA ILE A 132 -8.12 -12.74 -11.93
C ILE A 132 -9.52 -13.27 -11.66
N GLU A 133 -10.54 -12.81 -12.40
CA GLU A 133 -11.91 -13.33 -12.34
C GLU A 133 -12.02 -14.77 -12.87
N GLN A 134 -11.03 -15.27 -13.61
CA GLN A 134 -10.99 -16.68 -14.03
C GLN A 134 -10.34 -17.59 -12.98
N LYS A 135 -9.82 -17.04 -11.88
CA LYS A 135 -9.14 -17.81 -10.84
C LYS A 135 -10.11 -18.18 -9.73
N ILE A 136 -10.11 -19.46 -9.37
CA ILE A 136 -10.87 -19.98 -8.22
C ILE A 136 -10.10 -19.72 -6.92
N HIS A 137 -8.78 -19.94 -6.96
CA HIS A 137 -7.89 -19.89 -5.81
C HIS A 137 -6.77 -18.87 -6.00
N ALA A 138 -6.16 -18.44 -4.90
CA ALA A 138 -4.93 -17.66 -4.95
C ALA A 138 -3.78 -18.44 -5.62
N SER A 139 -2.85 -17.71 -6.23
CA SER A 139 -1.58 -18.28 -6.73
C SER A 139 -0.74 -18.82 -5.58
N ALA A 140 -0.05 -19.96 -5.78
CA ALA A 140 0.90 -20.54 -4.81
C ALA A 140 2.30 -19.87 -4.87
N ALA A 141 2.39 -18.59 -5.24
CA ALA A 141 3.67 -17.90 -5.43
C ALA A 141 4.42 -17.59 -4.13
N GLY A 142 3.82 -17.79 -2.95
CA GLY A 142 4.43 -17.51 -1.65
C GLY A 142 4.65 -16.03 -1.36
N GLY A 143 4.06 -15.11 -2.14
CA GLY A 143 4.26 -13.67 -2.02
C GLY A 143 3.64 -13.06 -0.76
N CYS A 144 2.60 -13.68 -0.22
CA CYS A 144 1.91 -13.28 1.00
C CYS A 144 1.22 -14.47 1.67
N TRP A 145 0.56 -14.26 2.81
CA TRP A 145 -0.09 -15.31 3.59
C TRP A 145 -1.06 -16.19 2.80
N VAL A 146 -1.93 -15.59 1.98
CA VAL A 146 -2.91 -16.35 1.18
C VAL A 146 -2.29 -17.02 -0.05
N GLN A 147 -1.07 -16.64 -0.43
CA GLN A 147 -0.34 -17.25 -1.55
C GLN A 147 0.63 -18.35 -1.10
N GLN A 148 0.66 -18.68 0.19
CA GLN A 148 1.49 -19.80 0.67
C GLN A 148 0.97 -21.11 0.07
N PRO A 149 1.84 -22.01 -0.43
CA PRO A 149 1.43 -23.26 -1.05
C PRO A 149 0.51 -24.13 -0.17
N GLU A 150 0.65 -24.04 1.15
CA GLU A 150 -0.17 -24.82 2.09
C GLU A 150 -1.55 -24.20 2.36
N ARG A 151 -1.86 -23.02 1.81
CA ARG A 151 -3.08 -22.24 2.10
C ARG A 151 -3.82 -21.75 0.87
N ASN A 152 -3.16 -21.65 -0.28
CA ASN A 152 -3.70 -20.94 -1.43
C ASN A 152 -5.02 -21.52 -1.95
N GLU A 153 -5.21 -22.84 -1.84
CA GLU A 153 -6.47 -23.52 -2.19
C GLU A 153 -7.66 -23.08 -1.30
N ALA A 154 -7.42 -22.70 -0.06
CA ALA A 154 -8.47 -22.18 0.83
C ALA A 154 -8.80 -20.68 0.56
N ALA A 155 -7.96 -19.97 -0.19
CA ALA A 155 -8.15 -18.56 -0.51
C ALA A 155 -8.97 -18.40 -1.79
N VAL A 156 -10.31 -18.37 -1.63
CA VAL A 156 -11.27 -18.34 -2.74
C VAL A 156 -11.54 -16.92 -3.24
N ARG A 157 -11.63 -16.76 -4.56
CA ARG A 157 -12.01 -15.50 -5.20
C ARG A 157 -13.43 -15.09 -4.80
N GLN A 158 -13.58 -13.82 -4.42
CA GLN A 158 -14.89 -13.22 -4.20
C GLN A 158 -15.34 -12.52 -5.49
N HIS A 159 -16.14 -13.21 -6.30
CA HIS A 159 -16.67 -12.66 -7.55
C HIS A 159 -17.69 -11.54 -7.30
N GLY A 160 -17.79 -10.61 -8.25
CA GLY A 160 -18.75 -9.49 -8.19
C GLY A 160 -18.37 -8.38 -7.19
N THR A 161 -17.16 -8.43 -6.62
CA THR A 161 -16.66 -7.41 -5.67
C THR A 161 -15.83 -6.31 -6.35
N THR A 162 -15.53 -6.45 -7.64
CA THR A 162 -14.76 -5.46 -8.39
C THR A 162 -15.66 -4.31 -8.81
N CYS A 163 -15.33 -3.10 -8.39
CA CYS A 163 -16.03 -1.87 -8.77
C CYS A 163 -15.19 -1.06 -9.75
N ASP A 164 -15.81 -0.58 -10.83
CA ASP A 164 -15.19 0.36 -11.77
C ASP A 164 -15.67 1.80 -11.53
N PHE A 165 -14.70 2.71 -11.47
CA PHE A 165 -14.86 4.13 -11.21
C PHE A 165 -14.19 4.99 -12.30
N SER A 166 -13.83 4.41 -13.45
CA SER A 166 -13.05 5.10 -14.50
C SER A 166 -13.72 6.39 -15.02
N GLY A 167 -15.06 6.49 -14.95
CA GLY A 167 -15.81 7.71 -15.29
C GLY A 167 -16.31 8.53 -14.09
N ARG A 168 -16.01 8.11 -12.86
CA ARG A 168 -16.58 8.65 -11.62
C ARG A 168 -15.59 8.55 -10.46
N SER A 169 -14.35 8.98 -10.70
CA SER A 169 -13.24 8.85 -9.75
C SER A 169 -13.50 9.50 -8.39
N VAL A 170 -14.30 10.58 -8.36
CA VAL A 170 -14.71 11.27 -7.12
C VAL A 170 -15.52 10.35 -6.19
N GLU A 171 -16.26 9.38 -6.74
CA GLU A 171 -17.06 8.43 -5.96
C GLU A 171 -16.22 7.29 -5.36
N LEU A 172 -14.95 7.12 -5.76
CA LEU A 172 -14.11 6.02 -5.27
C LEU A 172 -13.89 6.10 -3.75
N THR A 173 -13.80 7.32 -3.21
CA THR A 173 -13.54 7.60 -1.79
C THR A 173 -14.55 8.59 -1.20
N SER A 174 -15.68 8.85 -1.87
CA SER A 174 -16.66 9.87 -1.44
C SER A 174 -17.23 9.58 -0.06
N ASP A 175 -17.34 8.30 0.27
CA ASP A 175 -17.97 7.84 1.51
C ASP A 175 -16.92 7.65 2.62
N ASP A 176 -15.62 7.74 2.29
CA ASP A 176 -14.54 7.44 3.23
C ASP A 176 -14.46 8.43 4.38
N GLU A 177 -14.71 9.71 4.11
CA GLU A 177 -14.70 10.74 5.16
C GLU A 177 -15.79 10.50 6.21
N SER A 178 -16.94 9.97 5.81
CA SER A 178 -18.07 9.79 6.72
C SER A 178 -17.75 8.83 7.87
N TRP A 179 -17.08 7.71 7.60
CA TRP A 179 -16.72 6.72 8.63
C TRP A 179 -15.40 7.04 9.34
N LEU A 180 -14.51 7.82 8.73
CA LEU A 180 -13.25 8.24 9.36
C LEU A 180 -13.45 9.23 10.52
N TYR A 181 -14.52 10.04 10.45
CA TYR A 181 -14.86 11.03 11.49
C TYR A 181 -16.04 10.59 12.38
N GLU A 182 -16.64 9.42 12.14
CA GLU A 182 -17.49 8.77 13.12
C GLU A 182 -16.63 8.31 14.29
N VAL A 183 -16.56 9.13 15.34
CA VAL A 183 -16.04 8.70 16.64
C VAL A 183 -17.00 7.61 17.15
N PRO A 184 -16.57 6.35 17.30
CA PRO A 184 -17.41 5.38 17.99
C PRO A 184 -17.65 5.94 19.38
N ALA A 185 -18.92 6.08 19.77
CA ALA A 185 -19.28 6.36 21.15
C ALA A 185 -18.78 5.19 22.00
N HIS A 186 -17.53 5.26 22.47
CA HIS A 186 -17.04 4.38 23.50
C HIS A 186 -17.83 4.71 24.76
N SER A 187 -18.93 4.00 24.91
CA SER A 187 -19.68 3.92 26.15
C SER A 187 -18.72 3.33 27.17
N ALA A 188 -18.11 4.19 27.98
CA ALA A 188 -17.43 3.75 29.18
C ALA A 188 -18.50 3.06 30.04
N SER A 189 -18.39 1.75 30.18
CA SER A 189 -19.14 0.93 31.15
C SER A 189 -18.12 0.18 31.99
#